data_AF-A0AA46L7E5-F1
#
_entry.id   AF-A0AA46L7E5-F1
#
_cell.length_a   1.000
_cell.length_b   1.000
_cell.length_c   1.000
_cell.angle_alpha   90.00
_cell.angle_beta   90.00
_cell.angle_gamma   90.00
#
_symmetry.space_group_name_H-M   'P 1'
#
loop_
_entity.id
_entity.type
_entity.pdbx_description
1 polymer ?
#
loop_
_entity_poly.entity_id
_entity_poly.type
_entity_poly.pdbx_seq_one_letter_code
_entity_poly.pdbx_strand_id
1 'polypeptide(L)'
;MTQLFRNDEACEFFYNITLTAKQRVIIDELVQMNSEMVGSKPFGYLLYDNNTFPVLTGLNRDFFAENYMAILQAMQTAGTYDSYTLVIEQVVGNGVGIQYSSPRPRHLVINIYNVESYQSRLITPSNLWLVTPSNFGLLVPQPVSEFKLAQLTKILEVLANPSGTYLEITFIEPILPNAVTISGVPASVFRGDTGMLSATVTYSDGNSSTTAEDSGIVTWSSSDESILTIDSSGNFTALDAGSVTATALATSTDPAYGNNISGDATFDISPVVPSSIVVSSFPDTVFADDTGTLTATVTYVDDHVISTSDNPSVVQWTSSNESILTIDSNGAYRAIAGGDVTVTALAVSEDETYDDSVFQTITKTIIAVVPTAVSITTPVLELAVGDTGRTTASVTYNNGIAVSSTDNPSVVNWSSSDSTKASIDANGYYSALAKSDEVTFTATSSENATLSNGATFKITDFDYTKTKLITPSNLWLITPANEGIAVPLETK
;
A
#
# COMPACT_ATOMS: atom_id res chain seq x y z
N MET A 1 -34.86 -24.89 88.40
CA MET A 1 -33.49 -25.27 88.79
C MET A 1 -33.37 -25.13 90.32
N THR A 2 -34.25 -25.81 91.06
CA THR A 2 -34.60 -25.41 92.44
C THR A 2 -34.51 -26.56 93.44
N GLN A 3 -33.69 -27.58 93.14
CA GLN A 3 -33.42 -28.70 94.06
C GLN A 3 -31.94 -29.12 94.07
N LEU A 4 -31.00 -28.22 93.79
CA LEU A 4 -29.58 -28.61 93.65
C LEU A 4 -28.59 -27.90 94.58
N PHE A 5 -29.04 -27.11 95.57
CA PHE A 5 -28.12 -26.42 96.49
C PHE A 5 -28.68 -26.44 97.93
N ARG A 6 -28.09 -27.26 98.81
CA ARG A 6 -28.29 -27.20 100.27
C ARG A 6 -27.35 -26.13 100.86
N ASN A 7 -27.71 -25.58 102.03
CA ASN A 7 -26.94 -24.58 102.80
C ASN A 7 -25.55 -25.10 103.23
N ASP A 8 -24.61 -25.12 102.29
CA ASP A 8 -23.19 -25.33 102.49
C ASP A 8 -22.47 -24.08 101.96
N GLU A 9 -21.46 -23.57 102.68
CA GLU A 9 -20.72 -22.34 102.30
C GLU A 9 -20.18 -22.43 100.87
N ALA A 10 -19.85 -23.63 100.40
CA ALA A 10 -19.43 -23.87 99.01
C ALA A 10 -20.55 -23.57 97.99
N CYS A 11 -21.81 -23.87 98.31
CA CYS A 11 -22.94 -23.61 97.43
C CYS A 11 -23.26 -22.11 97.35
N GLU A 12 -23.10 -21.37 98.45
CA GLU A 12 -23.28 -19.91 98.46
C GLU A 12 -22.17 -19.21 97.64
N PHE A 13 -20.93 -19.72 97.71
CA PHE A 13 -19.81 -19.27 96.87
C PHE A 13 -20.09 -19.51 95.37
N PHE A 14 -20.50 -20.71 94.97
CA PHE A 14 -20.83 -21.00 93.56
C PHE A 14 -22.07 -20.23 93.09
N TYR A 15 -23.07 -20.02 93.95
CA TYR A 15 -24.23 -19.18 93.66
C TYR A 15 -23.80 -17.72 93.40
N ASN A 16 -22.97 -17.14 94.26
CA ASN A 16 -22.47 -15.77 94.10
C ASN A 16 -21.56 -15.61 92.87
N ILE A 17 -20.72 -16.61 92.55
CA ILE A 17 -19.96 -16.64 91.28
C ILE A 17 -20.90 -16.66 90.09
N THR A 18 -21.92 -17.54 90.11
CA THR A 18 -22.89 -17.66 89.01
C THR A 18 -23.70 -16.37 88.85
N LEU A 19 -24.04 -15.71 89.95
CA LEU A 19 -24.79 -14.45 89.97
C LEU A 19 -23.94 -13.29 89.45
N THR A 20 -22.67 -13.22 89.85
CA THR A 20 -21.70 -12.23 89.34
C THR A 20 -21.37 -12.46 87.86
N ALA A 21 -21.24 -13.73 87.44
CA ALA A 21 -21.04 -14.08 86.04
C ALA A 21 -22.25 -13.69 85.18
N LYS A 22 -23.48 -13.95 85.65
CA LYS A 22 -24.71 -13.49 84.99
C LYS A 22 -24.81 -11.97 84.91
N GLN A 23 -24.44 -11.25 85.97
CA GLN A 23 -24.43 -9.78 85.96
C GLN A 23 -23.41 -9.23 84.94
N ARG A 24 -22.21 -9.81 84.85
CA ARG A 24 -21.22 -9.43 83.84
C ARG A 24 -21.74 -9.68 82.42
N VAL A 25 -22.32 -10.85 82.16
CA VAL A 25 -22.91 -11.18 80.85
C VAL A 25 -24.02 -10.18 80.48
N ILE A 26 -24.91 -9.83 81.41
CA ILE A 26 -25.96 -8.84 81.16
C ILE A 26 -25.37 -7.44 80.88
N ILE A 27 -24.31 -7.04 81.59
CA ILE A 27 -23.65 -5.75 81.33
C ILE A 27 -22.99 -5.76 79.96
N ASP A 28 -22.27 -6.82 79.61
CA ASP A 28 -21.62 -6.96 78.30
C ASP A 28 -22.66 -6.98 77.17
N GLU A 29 -23.78 -7.70 77.35
CA GLU A 29 -24.93 -7.69 76.43
C GLU A 29 -25.60 -6.31 76.34
N LEU A 30 -25.74 -5.57 77.44
CA LEU A 30 -26.30 -4.20 77.41
C LEU A 30 -25.36 -3.20 76.74
N VAL A 31 -24.05 -3.32 76.96
CA VAL A 31 -23.04 -2.51 76.27
C VAL A 31 -23.03 -2.86 74.79
N GLN A 32 -23.13 -4.14 74.46
CA GLN A 32 -23.25 -4.61 73.09
C GLN A 32 -24.55 -4.07 72.45
N MET A 33 -25.71 -4.24 73.09
CA MET A 33 -26.99 -3.68 72.62
C MET A 33 -26.92 -2.15 72.48
N ASN A 34 -26.28 -1.44 73.40
CA ASN A 34 -26.10 0.00 73.28
C ASN A 34 -25.19 0.36 72.10
N SER A 35 -24.11 -0.40 71.89
CA SER A 35 -23.23 -0.23 70.72
C SER A 35 -23.90 -0.61 69.40
N GLU A 36 -24.86 -1.54 69.42
CA GLU A 36 -25.68 -1.93 68.27
C GLU A 36 -26.81 -0.92 68.02
N MET A 37 -27.33 -0.27 69.08
CA MET A 37 -28.29 0.82 68.97
C MET A 37 -27.63 2.11 68.45
N VAL A 38 -26.41 2.41 68.90
CA VAL A 38 -25.61 3.54 68.39
C VAL A 38 -25.09 3.19 67.00
N GLY A 39 -25.59 3.88 66.00
CA GLY A 39 -25.38 3.62 64.58
C GLY A 39 -26.63 3.05 63.91
N SER A 40 -27.67 2.72 64.69
CA SER A 40 -28.92 2.20 64.15
C SER A 40 -29.84 3.31 63.61
N LYS A 41 -30.52 3.02 62.50
CA LYS A 41 -31.53 3.91 61.91
C LYS A 41 -32.63 4.33 62.90
N PRO A 42 -33.19 3.43 63.75
CA PRO A 42 -34.18 3.82 64.76
C PRO A 42 -33.68 4.87 65.76
N PHE A 43 -32.40 4.80 66.16
CA PHE A 43 -31.83 5.80 67.05
C PHE A 43 -31.66 7.14 66.34
N GLY A 44 -31.24 7.13 65.07
CA GLY A 44 -31.19 8.34 64.23
C GLY A 44 -32.57 9.03 64.10
N TYR A 45 -33.64 8.25 63.92
CA TYR A 45 -35.01 8.79 63.92
C TYR A 45 -35.38 9.44 65.24
N LEU A 46 -35.04 8.82 66.37
CA LEU A 46 -35.32 9.39 67.69
C LEU A 46 -34.62 10.73 67.88
N LEU A 47 -33.36 10.85 67.45
CA LEU A 47 -32.61 12.10 67.53
C LEU A 47 -33.25 13.21 66.68
N TYR A 48 -33.72 12.86 65.48
CA TYR A 48 -34.40 13.76 64.57
C TYR A 48 -35.75 14.23 65.12
N ASP A 49 -36.60 13.29 65.54
CA ASP A 49 -37.98 13.56 65.99
C ASP A 49 -38.00 14.39 67.28
N ASN A 50 -36.98 14.25 68.14
CA ASN A 50 -36.80 15.08 69.33
C ASN A 50 -36.16 16.45 69.04
N ASN A 51 -35.89 16.78 67.77
CA ASN A 51 -35.24 18.02 67.34
C ASN A 51 -33.94 18.29 68.12
N THR A 52 -33.14 17.24 68.36
CA THR A 52 -31.94 17.30 69.22
C THR A 52 -30.90 18.27 68.67
N PHE A 53 -30.89 18.49 67.34
CA PHE A 53 -29.99 19.39 66.64
C PHE A 53 -30.79 20.44 65.84
N PRO A 54 -31.18 21.58 66.45
CA PRO A 54 -32.00 22.59 65.80
C PRO A 54 -31.38 23.18 64.51
N VAL A 55 -30.05 23.14 64.39
CA VAL A 55 -29.32 23.62 63.20
C VAL A 55 -29.48 22.71 61.97
N LEU A 56 -29.92 21.47 62.17
CA LEU A 56 -30.19 20.49 61.10
C LEU A 56 -31.68 20.41 60.74
N THR A 57 -32.45 21.42 61.13
CA THR A 57 -33.87 21.52 60.80
C THR A 57 -34.07 21.63 59.29
N GLY A 58 -35.01 20.86 58.75
CA GLY A 58 -35.28 20.82 57.31
C GLY A 58 -34.43 19.83 56.50
N LEU A 59 -33.60 19.00 57.17
CA LEU A 59 -33.12 17.76 56.58
C LEU A 59 -34.25 16.73 56.48
N ASN A 60 -34.18 15.82 55.51
CA ASN A 60 -35.12 14.70 55.44
C ASN A 60 -34.87 13.70 56.60
N ARG A 61 -35.95 13.24 57.22
CA ARG A 61 -35.91 12.34 58.38
C ARG A 61 -35.16 11.03 58.11
N ASP A 62 -35.42 10.40 56.97
CA ASP A 62 -34.77 9.14 56.58
C ASP A 62 -33.29 9.38 56.25
N PHE A 63 -33.01 10.43 55.49
CA PHE A 63 -31.64 10.81 55.15
C PHE A 63 -30.79 11.10 56.40
N PHE A 64 -31.33 11.87 57.36
CA PHE A 64 -30.63 12.14 58.61
C PHE A 64 -30.37 10.85 59.38
N ALA A 65 -31.39 10.00 59.54
CA ALA A 65 -31.26 8.76 60.30
C ALA A 65 -30.25 7.77 59.69
N GLU A 66 -29.99 7.83 58.39
CA GLU A 66 -28.97 7.01 57.70
C GLU A 66 -27.54 7.56 57.86
N ASN A 67 -27.39 8.86 58.03
CA ASN A 67 -26.08 9.53 57.99
C ASN A 67 -25.66 10.19 59.31
N TYR A 68 -26.51 10.15 60.35
CA TYR A 68 -26.32 10.96 61.55
C TYR A 68 -24.98 10.71 62.27
N MET A 69 -24.44 9.48 62.26
CA MET A 69 -23.15 9.20 62.90
C MET A 69 -22.01 10.01 62.28
N ALA A 70 -21.92 10.02 60.95
CA ALA A 70 -20.92 10.81 60.24
C ALA A 70 -21.15 12.31 60.43
N ILE A 71 -22.41 12.75 60.44
CA ILE A 71 -22.76 14.16 60.72
C ILE A 71 -22.28 14.56 62.12
N LEU A 72 -22.56 13.75 63.14
CA LEU A 72 -22.14 14.03 64.52
C LEU A 72 -20.61 14.04 64.65
N GLN A 73 -19.92 13.11 64.00
CA GLN A 73 -18.46 13.07 63.99
C GLN A 73 -17.88 14.30 63.30
N ALA A 74 -18.42 14.72 62.16
CA ALA A 74 -18.02 15.94 61.47
C ALA A 74 -18.30 17.21 62.29
N MET A 75 -19.42 17.25 63.04
CA MET A 75 -19.74 18.37 63.93
C MET A 75 -18.75 18.52 65.09
N GLN A 76 -18.09 17.44 65.54
CA GLN A 76 -17.06 17.51 66.59
C GLN A 76 -15.79 18.24 66.12
N THR A 77 -15.46 18.16 64.84
CA THR A 77 -14.28 18.80 64.21
C THR A 77 -14.69 19.82 63.14
N ALA A 78 -15.85 20.46 63.32
CA ALA A 78 -16.46 21.35 62.33
C ALA A 78 -15.50 22.46 61.86
N GLY A 79 -15.52 22.73 60.55
CA GLY A 79 -14.67 23.75 59.91
C GLY A 79 -13.31 23.23 59.42
N THR A 80 -13.02 21.93 59.57
CA THR A 80 -11.82 21.28 59.03
C THR A 80 -12.11 20.56 57.72
N TYR A 81 -11.11 20.42 56.84
CA TYR A 81 -11.27 19.64 55.60
C TYR A 81 -11.72 18.20 55.86
N ASP A 82 -11.21 17.57 56.92
CA ASP A 82 -11.61 16.22 57.32
C ASP A 82 -13.10 16.11 57.65
N SER A 83 -13.68 17.14 58.29
CA SER A 83 -15.12 17.17 58.59
C SER A 83 -15.99 17.24 57.33
N TYR A 84 -15.56 17.97 56.31
CA TYR A 84 -16.28 18.03 55.03
C TYR A 84 -16.10 16.73 54.24
N THR A 85 -14.88 16.20 54.15
CA THR A 85 -14.57 14.94 53.46
C THR A 85 -15.41 13.79 54.01
N LEU A 86 -15.47 13.64 55.33
CA LEU A 86 -16.20 12.56 55.99
C LEU A 86 -17.69 12.52 55.61
N VAL A 87 -18.35 13.68 55.59
CA VAL A 87 -19.78 13.75 55.24
C VAL A 87 -19.98 13.54 53.74
N ILE A 88 -19.10 14.09 52.89
CA ILE A 88 -19.17 13.91 51.44
C ILE A 88 -19.01 12.43 51.08
N GLU A 89 -18.00 11.74 51.61
CA GLU A 89 -17.78 10.30 51.38
C GLU A 89 -18.93 9.44 51.92
N GLN A 90 -19.49 9.77 53.09
CA GLN A 90 -20.62 9.04 53.64
C GLN A 90 -21.88 9.13 52.77
N VAL A 91 -22.14 10.30 52.19
CA VAL A 91 -23.37 10.55 51.42
C VAL A 91 -23.24 10.12 49.95
N VAL A 92 -22.09 10.40 49.34
CA VAL A 92 -21.83 10.14 47.91
C VAL A 92 -21.26 8.73 47.70
N GLY A 93 -20.50 8.22 48.66
CA GLY A 93 -19.82 6.93 48.59
C GLY A 93 -18.29 7.07 48.53
N ASN A 94 -17.60 5.94 48.73
CA ASN A 94 -16.14 5.87 48.65
C ASN A 94 -15.67 6.03 47.19
N GLY A 95 -14.59 6.79 46.98
CA GLY A 95 -14.01 7.03 45.64
C GLY A 95 -14.43 8.36 44.99
N VAL A 96 -15.19 9.19 45.71
CA VAL A 96 -15.49 10.58 45.31
C VAL A 96 -14.21 11.43 45.30
N GLY A 97 -14.02 12.23 44.26
CA GLY A 97 -12.91 13.18 44.19
C GLY A 97 -13.30 14.48 44.87
N ILE A 98 -12.48 15.00 45.79
CA ILE A 98 -12.77 16.25 46.49
C ILE A 98 -11.57 17.18 46.39
N GLN A 99 -11.78 18.40 45.91
CA GLN A 99 -10.78 19.46 45.91
C GLN A 99 -11.25 20.66 46.72
N TYR A 100 -10.38 21.12 47.62
CA TYR A 100 -10.61 22.29 48.44
C TYR A 100 -9.78 23.47 47.93
N SER A 101 -10.40 24.64 47.82
CA SER A 101 -9.70 25.89 47.52
C SER A 101 -10.23 27.03 48.40
N SER A 102 -9.37 27.97 48.75
CA SER A 102 -9.75 29.16 49.52
C SER A 102 -9.29 30.43 48.81
N PRO A 103 -10.03 30.90 47.78
CA PRO A 103 -9.62 32.03 46.94
C PRO A 103 -9.40 33.33 47.72
N ARG A 104 -10.11 33.49 48.84
CA ARG A 104 -10.02 34.64 49.76
C ARG A 104 -10.35 34.19 51.19
N PRO A 105 -9.95 34.95 52.23
CA PRO A 105 -10.25 34.60 53.61
C PRO A 105 -11.76 34.36 53.83
N ARG A 106 -12.10 33.30 54.56
CA ARG A 106 -13.48 32.90 54.88
C ARG A 106 -14.34 32.54 53.66
N HIS A 107 -13.73 32.16 52.53
CA HIS A 107 -14.43 31.61 51.37
C HIS A 107 -13.79 30.26 51.03
N LEU A 108 -14.52 29.17 51.23
CA LEU A 108 -14.09 27.82 50.90
C LEU A 108 -14.91 27.32 49.70
N VAL A 109 -14.19 26.91 48.65
CA VAL A 109 -14.74 26.25 47.47
C VAL A 109 -14.47 24.76 47.60
N ILE A 110 -15.52 23.96 47.43
CA ILE A 110 -15.46 22.50 47.44
C ILE A 110 -15.92 22.01 46.06
N ASN A 111 -14.98 21.52 45.26
CA ASN A 111 -15.29 20.86 44.01
C ASN A 111 -15.38 19.36 44.26
N ILE A 112 -16.55 18.78 43.97
CA ILE A 112 -16.85 17.37 44.17
C ILE A 112 -16.98 16.73 42.79
N TYR A 113 -16.08 15.80 42.52
CA TYR A 113 -15.99 15.02 41.30
C TYR A 113 -16.50 13.61 41.58
N ASN A 114 -16.98 12.94 40.55
CA ASN A 114 -17.34 11.54 40.59
C ASN A 114 -18.46 11.22 41.59
N VAL A 115 -19.56 11.96 41.51
CA VAL A 115 -20.73 11.80 42.40
C VAL A 115 -21.57 10.54 42.14
N GLU A 116 -21.08 9.63 41.32
CA GLU A 116 -21.75 8.35 41.06
C GLU A 116 -21.23 7.29 42.03
N SER A 117 -22.14 6.64 42.75
CA SER A 117 -21.79 5.55 43.66
C SER A 117 -21.80 4.22 42.91
N TYR A 118 -20.71 3.46 42.98
CA TYR A 118 -20.63 2.15 42.34
C TYR A 118 -21.11 1.07 43.31
N GLN A 119 -22.21 0.39 42.97
CA GLN A 119 -22.63 -0.82 43.68
C GLN A 119 -21.83 -2.00 43.14
N SER A 120 -21.08 -2.70 44.00
CA SER A 120 -20.38 -3.94 43.62
C SER A 120 -21.29 -5.17 43.58
N ARG A 121 -22.56 -5.05 44.02
CA ARG A 121 -23.55 -6.14 44.07
C ARG A 121 -24.95 -5.61 43.78
N LEU A 122 -25.48 -5.95 42.60
CA LEU A 122 -26.91 -5.80 42.33
C LEU A 122 -27.69 -6.90 43.05
N ILE A 123 -28.55 -6.50 43.99
CA ILE A 123 -29.44 -7.40 44.71
C ILE A 123 -30.85 -7.18 44.15
N THR A 124 -31.46 -8.23 43.61
CA THR A 124 -32.87 -8.21 43.20
C THR A 124 -33.78 -8.00 44.42
N PRO A 125 -35.03 -7.53 44.25
CA PRO A 125 -35.99 -7.38 45.36
C PRO A 125 -36.22 -8.66 46.18
N SER A 126 -35.91 -9.82 45.60
CA SER A 126 -36.01 -11.15 46.20
C SER A 126 -34.72 -11.60 46.92
N ASN A 127 -33.76 -10.71 47.13
CA ASN A 127 -32.47 -10.97 47.76
C ASN A 127 -31.55 -11.96 47.00
N LEU A 128 -31.75 -12.10 45.68
CA LEU A 128 -30.83 -12.84 44.80
C LEU A 128 -29.81 -11.86 44.21
N TRP A 129 -28.53 -12.25 44.18
CA TRP A 129 -27.44 -11.48 43.58
C TRP A 129 -26.98 -12.11 42.26
N LEU A 130 -26.58 -11.28 41.30
CA LEU A 130 -26.05 -11.74 40.01
C LEU A 130 -24.59 -12.19 40.19
N VAL A 131 -24.31 -13.45 39.88
CA VAL A 131 -22.95 -14.04 39.91
C VAL A 131 -22.41 -14.06 38.49
N THR A 132 -21.28 -13.40 38.23
CA THR A 132 -20.50 -13.63 37.01
C THR A 132 -19.56 -14.83 37.22
N PRO A 133 -19.16 -15.58 36.17
CA PRO A 133 -18.33 -16.78 36.30
C PRO A 133 -16.99 -16.57 37.05
N SER A 134 -16.51 -15.33 37.11
CA SER A 134 -15.24 -14.95 37.73
C SER A 134 -15.39 -14.17 39.05
N ASN A 135 -16.60 -14.12 39.64
CA ASN A 135 -16.89 -13.40 40.90
C ASN A 135 -16.61 -11.87 40.84
N PHE A 136 -16.38 -11.30 39.66
CA PHE A 136 -16.34 -9.86 39.45
C PHE A 136 -17.77 -9.34 39.40
N GLY A 137 -18.19 -8.62 40.43
CA GLY A 137 -19.51 -7.98 40.44
C GLY A 137 -19.72 -7.05 39.25
N LEU A 138 -20.98 -6.88 38.83
CA LEU A 138 -21.33 -5.84 37.86
C LEU A 138 -21.19 -4.47 38.55
N LEU A 139 -20.21 -3.67 38.14
CA LEU A 139 -20.11 -2.26 38.52
C LEU A 139 -21.19 -1.50 37.76
N VAL A 140 -22.26 -1.11 38.44
CA VAL A 140 -23.28 -0.22 37.87
C VAL A 140 -23.18 1.13 38.57
N PRO A 141 -22.95 2.23 37.83
CA PRO A 141 -23.04 3.55 38.40
C PRO A 141 -24.48 3.80 38.84
N GLN A 142 -24.67 4.12 40.12
CA GLN A 142 -25.92 4.68 40.60
C GLN A 142 -25.75 6.17 40.77
N PRO A 143 -26.47 7.00 39.98
CA PRO A 143 -26.44 8.43 40.15
C PRO A 143 -27.00 8.78 41.53
N VAL A 144 -26.28 9.61 42.28
CA VAL A 144 -26.79 10.17 43.53
C VAL A 144 -27.89 11.17 43.16
N SER A 145 -29.08 11.00 43.72
CA SER A 145 -30.21 11.87 43.38
C SER A 145 -29.93 13.33 43.75
N GLU A 146 -30.42 14.27 42.93
CA GLU A 146 -30.34 15.72 43.24
C GLU A 146 -30.84 16.04 44.64
N PHE A 147 -31.86 15.29 45.10
CA PHE A 147 -32.36 15.39 46.46
C PHE A 147 -31.28 15.10 47.51
N LYS A 148 -30.54 13.99 47.37
CA LYS A 148 -29.45 13.65 48.30
C LYS A 148 -28.33 14.68 48.24
N LEU A 149 -27.97 15.16 47.05
CA LEU A 149 -26.96 16.22 46.89
C LEU A 149 -27.40 17.52 47.59
N ALA A 150 -28.68 17.90 47.46
CA ALA A 150 -29.22 19.06 48.17
C ALA A 150 -29.23 18.89 49.70
N GLN A 151 -29.46 17.67 50.22
CA GLN A 151 -29.33 17.40 51.66
C GLN A 151 -27.86 17.48 52.13
N LEU A 152 -26.92 17.01 51.32
CA LEU A 152 -25.48 17.13 51.58
C LEU A 152 -25.04 18.60 51.66
N THR A 153 -25.39 19.41 50.67
CA THR A 153 -25.08 20.84 50.64
C THR A 153 -25.51 21.53 51.93
N LYS A 154 -26.74 21.25 52.41
CA LYS A 154 -27.23 21.80 53.68
C LYS A 154 -26.39 21.40 54.88
N ILE A 155 -25.90 20.16 54.95
CA ILE A 155 -25.04 19.72 56.06
C ILE A 155 -23.70 20.48 56.00
N LEU A 156 -23.09 20.58 54.81
CA LEU A 156 -21.82 21.26 54.64
C LEU A 156 -21.95 22.75 55.02
N GLU A 157 -23.03 23.42 54.62
CA GLU A 157 -23.35 24.80 55.03
C GLU A 157 -23.45 24.94 56.56
N VAL A 158 -24.09 23.98 57.24
CA VAL A 158 -24.19 23.96 58.70
C VAL A 158 -22.82 23.78 59.35
N LEU A 159 -21.94 22.93 58.79
CA LEU A 159 -20.57 22.74 59.29
C LEU A 159 -19.69 23.99 59.11
N ALA A 160 -19.95 24.79 58.07
CA ALA A 160 -19.22 26.04 57.85
C ALA A 160 -19.69 27.20 58.74
N ASN A 161 -20.95 27.19 59.18
CA ASN A 161 -21.57 28.28 59.94
C ASN A 161 -20.82 28.67 61.24
N PRO A 162 -20.34 27.74 62.10
CA PRO A 162 -19.55 28.09 63.29
C PRO A 162 -18.27 28.88 63.00
N SER A 163 -17.68 28.69 61.82
CA SER A 163 -16.47 29.41 61.37
C SER A 163 -16.78 30.73 60.65
N GLY A 164 -18.06 30.97 60.31
CA GLY A 164 -18.51 32.06 59.45
C GLY A 164 -17.79 32.06 58.10
N THR A 165 -17.58 30.88 57.53
CA THR A 165 -17.00 30.66 56.20
C THR A 165 -18.14 30.58 55.19
N TYR A 166 -18.02 31.33 54.09
CA TYR A 166 -18.89 31.18 52.92
C TYR A 166 -18.48 29.95 52.13
N LEU A 167 -19.43 29.05 51.86
CA LEU A 167 -19.22 27.86 51.04
C LEU A 167 -19.71 28.06 49.62
N GLU A 168 -18.92 27.56 48.68
CA GLU A 168 -19.29 27.37 47.29
C GLU A 168 -19.03 25.90 46.96
N ILE A 169 -20.09 25.17 46.61
CA ILE A 169 -20.03 23.73 46.34
C ILE A 169 -20.41 23.52 44.89
N THR A 170 -19.52 22.88 44.13
CA THR A 170 -19.74 22.57 42.72
C THR A 170 -19.63 21.06 42.54
N PHE A 171 -20.68 20.45 41.99
CA PHE A 171 -20.66 19.07 41.56
C PHE A 171 -20.25 19.03 40.09
N ILE A 172 -19.16 18.34 39.78
CA ILE A 172 -18.57 18.31 38.43
C ILE A 172 -18.77 16.91 37.87
N GLU A 173 -19.51 16.84 36.75
CA GLU A 173 -19.67 15.60 35.98
C GLU A 173 -18.43 15.31 35.12
N PRO A 174 -18.10 14.03 34.89
CA PRO A 174 -17.00 13.67 34.01
C PRO A 174 -17.32 14.03 32.55
N ILE A 175 -16.29 14.49 31.83
CA ILE A 175 -16.37 14.73 30.39
C ILE A 175 -16.14 13.38 29.68
N LEU A 176 -17.18 12.87 29.02
CA LEU A 176 -17.16 11.55 28.37
C LEU A 176 -17.25 11.70 26.85
N PRO A 177 -16.61 10.83 26.06
CA PRO A 177 -16.80 10.81 24.62
C PRO A 177 -18.25 10.44 24.28
N ASN A 178 -18.88 11.18 23.35
CA ASN A 178 -20.28 11.03 22.97
C ASN A 178 -20.46 10.56 21.52
N ALA A 179 -19.55 10.93 20.62
CA ALA A 179 -19.55 10.43 19.25
C ALA A 179 -18.13 10.51 18.67
N VAL A 180 -17.84 9.62 17.71
CA VAL A 180 -16.61 9.65 16.91
C VAL A 180 -17.01 9.68 15.44
N THR A 181 -16.49 10.65 14.68
CA THR A 181 -16.68 10.74 13.24
C THR A 181 -15.33 10.69 12.54
N ILE A 182 -15.20 9.83 11.52
CA ILE A 182 -13.99 9.68 10.71
C ILE A 182 -14.15 10.46 9.40
N SER A 183 -13.07 11.11 8.98
CA SER A 183 -12.95 11.86 7.73
C SER A 183 -11.65 11.50 7.00
N GLY A 184 -11.57 11.81 5.70
CA GLY A 184 -10.40 11.48 4.87
C GLY A 184 -10.46 10.11 4.18
N VAL A 185 -11.62 9.43 4.22
CA VAL A 185 -11.82 8.16 3.50
C VAL A 185 -11.87 8.42 1.99
N PRO A 186 -10.95 7.87 1.18
CA PRO A 186 -10.97 8.06 -0.27
C PRO A 186 -12.18 7.37 -0.91
N ALA A 187 -12.62 7.87 -2.07
CA ALA A 187 -13.72 7.26 -2.82
C ALA A 187 -13.31 5.95 -3.54
N SER A 188 -12.05 5.83 -3.91
CA SER A 188 -11.44 4.64 -4.51
C SER A 188 -10.06 4.46 -3.91
N VAL A 189 -9.70 3.21 -3.61
CA VAL A 189 -8.40 2.84 -3.07
C VAL A 189 -7.93 1.60 -3.82
N PHE A 190 -6.70 1.63 -4.30
CA PHE A 190 -6.04 0.50 -4.93
C PHE A 190 -4.96 -0.06 -4.02
N ARG A 191 -4.57 -1.30 -4.27
CA ARG A 191 -3.43 -1.92 -3.58
C ARG A 191 -2.18 -1.05 -3.73
N GLY A 192 -1.49 -0.80 -2.61
CA GLY A 192 -0.29 0.04 -2.54
C GLY A 192 -0.58 1.50 -2.18
N ASP A 193 -1.84 1.94 -2.23
CA ASP A 193 -2.22 3.30 -1.86
C ASP A 193 -1.94 3.59 -0.38
N THR A 194 -1.59 4.83 -0.12
CA THR A 194 -1.40 5.36 1.23
C THR A 194 -2.22 6.61 1.43
N GLY A 195 -2.65 6.86 2.66
CA GLY A 195 -3.42 8.05 2.99
C GLY A 195 -3.47 8.29 4.50
N MET A 196 -4.20 9.33 4.90
CA MET A 196 -4.33 9.70 6.31
C MET A 196 -5.80 9.94 6.64
N LEU A 197 -6.29 9.27 7.68
CA LEU A 197 -7.60 9.49 8.26
C LEU A 197 -7.51 10.49 9.41
N SER A 198 -8.59 11.24 9.62
CA SER A 198 -8.75 12.07 10.81
C SER A 198 -10.05 11.74 11.52
N ALA A 199 -9.99 11.62 12.85
CA ALA A 199 -11.14 11.44 13.70
C ALA A 199 -11.45 12.73 14.47
N THR A 200 -12.74 13.04 14.60
CA THR A 200 -13.27 14.07 15.49
C THR A 200 -14.10 13.39 16.57
N VAL A 201 -13.78 13.68 17.83
CA VAL A 201 -14.49 13.18 19.01
C VAL A 201 -15.31 14.31 19.60
N THR A 202 -16.62 14.15 19.72
CA THR A 202 -17.50 15.09 20.45
C THR A 202 -17.71 14.60 21.87
N TYR A 203 -17.65 15.48 22.86
CA TYR A 203 -17.76 15.12 24.28
C TYR A 203 -19.10 15.55 24.90
N SER A 204 -19.40 15.06 26.11
CA SER A 204 -20.64 15.33 26.85
C SER A 204 -20.83 16.80 27.24
N ASP A 205 -19.76 17.59 27.31
CA ASP A 205 -19.78 19.03 27.56
C ASP A 205 -20.09 19.86 26.29
N GLY A 206 -20.26 19.20 25.13
CA GLY A 206 -20.50 19.82 23.84
C GLY A 206 -19.25 20.28 23.10
N ASN A 207 -18.06 20.13 23.69
CA ASN A 207 -16.80 20.41 23.00
C ASN A 207 -16.42 19.27 22.06
N SER A 208 -15.44 19.52 21.20
CA SER A 208 -14.91 18.52 20.27
C SER A 208 -13.40 18.66 20.14
N SER A 209 -12.72 17.53 19.99
CA SER A 209 -11.28 17.45 19.74
C SER A 209 -11.02 16.64 18.47
N THR A 210 -9.91 16.95 17.79
CA THR A 210 -9.52 16.26 16.56
C THR A 210 -8.15 15.60 16.69
N THR A 211 -7.91 14.54 15.90
CA THR A 211 -6.61 13.86 15.86
C THR A 211 -5.47 14.75 15.35
N ALA A 212 -5.79 15.88 14.72
CA ALA A 212 -4.81 16.89 14.31
C ALA A 212 -4.30 17.72 15.50
N GLU A 213 -5.11 17.88 16.55
CA GLU A 213 -4.76 18.62 17.77
C GLU A 213 -4.10 17.70 18.80
N ASP A 214 -4.62 16.48 18.93
CA ASP A 214 -4.10 15.46 19.83
C ASP A 214 -4.37 14.07 19.24
N SER A 215 -3.31 13.37 18.82
CA SER A 215 -3.42 12.02 18.25
C SER A 215 -3.78 10.95 19.29
N GLY A 216 -3.64 11.25 20.58
CA GLY A 216 -3.95 10.32 21.68
C GLY A 216 -5.43 10.21 22.03
N ILE A 217 -6.30 11.03 21.43
CA ILE A 217 -7.75 11.03 21.74
C ILE A 217 -8.48 9.79 21.22
N VAL A 218 -7.89 9.08 20.26
CA VAL A 218 -8.39 7.80 19.74
C VAL A 218 -7.26 6.81 19.57
N THR A 219 -7.58 5.53 19.65
CA THR A 219 -6.71 4.44 19.19
C THR A 219 -7.26 3.88 17.89
N TRP A 220 -6.43 3.80 16.86
CA TRP A 220 -6.78 3.22 15.58
C TRP A 220 -6.55 1.71 15.57
N SER A 221 -7.42 0.97 14.87
CA SER A 221 -7.22 -0.44 14.56
C SER A 221 -7.82 -0.79 13.19
N SER A 222 -7.31 -1.85 12.57
CA SER A 222 -7.86 -2.42 11.34
C SER A 222 -8.52 -3.77 11.64
N SER A 223 -9.63 -4.08 10.97
CA SER A 223 -10.27 -5.39 11.06
C SER A 223 -9.41 -6.50 10.44
N ASP A 224 -8.54 -6.17 9.49
CA ASP A 224 -7.60 -7.09 8.84
C ASP A 224 -6.31 -6.35 8.42
N GLU A 225 -5.24 -6.54 9.19
CA GLU A 225 -3.93 -5.93 8.91
C GLU A 225 -3.21 -6.53 7.70
N SER A 226 -3.68 -7.67 7.16
CA SER A 226 -3.13 -8.21 5.90
C SER A 226 -3.65 -7.46 4.67
N ILE A 227 -4.81 -6.79 4.79
CA ILE A 227 -5.44 -6.00 3.72
C ILE A 227 -5.10 -4.52 3.88
N LEU A 228 -5.23 -3.96 5.09
CA LEU A 228 -4.91 -2.56 5.37
C LEU A 228 -4.31 -2.41 6.77
N THR A 229 -3.18 -1.72 6.83
CA THR A 229 -2.56 -1.30 8.09
C THR A 229 -2.89 0.16 8.37
N ILE A 230 -3.02 0.53 9.64
CA ILE A 230 -3.20 1.90 10.08
C ILE A 230 -2.36 2.16 11.33
N ASP A 231 -1.62 3.27 11.35
CA ASP A 231 -0.78 3.64 12.49
C ASP A 231 -1.55 4.46 13.55
N SER A 232 -0.89 4.74 14.67
CA SER A 232 -1.47 5.54 15.76
C SER A 232 -1.79 7.00 15.38
N SER A 233 -1.25 7.48 14.26
CA SER A 233 -1.51 8.83 13.74
C SER A 233 -2.65 8.83 12.71
N GLY A 234 -3.20 7.66 12.37
CA GLY A 234 -4.25 7.51 11.36
C GLY A 234 -3.72 7.38 9.94
N ASN A 235 -2.41 7.18 9.72
CA ASN A 235 -1.87 6.91 8.39
C ASN A 235 -2.14 5.46 8.02
N PHE A 236 -2.78 5.22 6.88
CA PHE A 236 -3.08 3.89 6.39
C PHE A 236 -2.25 3.51 5.17
N THR A 237 -2.03 2.22 4.98
CA THR A 237 -1.44 1.62 3.78
C THR A 237 -2.27 0.42 3.35
N ALA A 238 -2.76 0.43 2.11
CA ALA A 238 -3.47 -0.68 1.49
C ALA A 238 -2.46 -1.73 0.99
N LEU A 239 -2.47 -2.92 1.58
CA LEU A 239 -1.51 -3.99 1.29
C LEU A 239 -2.03 -5.01 0.28
N ASP A 240 -3.33 -5.28 0.31
CA ASP A 240 -3.99 -6.22 -0.58
C ASP A 240 -5.41 -5.77 -0.92
N ALA A 241 -6.00 -6.36 -1.95
CA ALA A 241 -7.38 -6.08 -2.32
C ALA A 241 -8.36 -6.77 -1.37
N GLY A 242 -9.52 -6.16 -1.18
CA GLY A 242 -10.58 -6.67 -0.33
C GLY A 242 -11.26 -5.59 0.51
N SER A 243 -12.26 -6.02 1.27
CA SER A 243 -12.99 -5.13 2.16
C SER A 243 -12.46 -5.20 3.58
N VAL A 244 -12.17 -4.03 4.16
CA VAL A 244 -11.59 -3.90 5.49
C VAL A 244 -12.17 -2.67 6.20
N THR A 245 -12.32 -2.74 7.52
CA THR A 245 -12.84 -1.63 8.32
C THR A 245 -11.74 -1.10 9.24
N ALA A 246 -11.47 0.20 9.16
CA ALA A 246 -10.66 0.91 10.14
C ALA A 246 -11.56 1.47 11.23
N THR A 247 -11.16 1.31 12.50
CA THR A 247 -11.91 1.73 13.67
C THR A 247 -11.09 2.75 14.46
N ALA A 248 -11.70 3.88 14.80
CA ALA A 248 -11.16 4.86 15.75
C ALA A 248 -11.89 4.71 17.08
N LEU A 249 -11.18 4.30 18.13
CA LEU A 249 -11.73 4.09 19.47
C LEU A 249 -11.37 5.25 20.40
N ALA A 250 -12.35 6.05 20.82
CA ALA A 250 -12.18 7.05 21.88
C ALA A 250 -12.50 6.42 23.24
N THR A 251 -11.57 6.51 24.19
CA THR A 251 -11.74 6.01 25.56
C THR A 251 -11.78 7.16 26.55
N SER A 252 -12.69 7.09 27.54
CA SER A 252 -12.67 8.01 28.68
C SER A 252 -11.31 8.01 29.40
N THR A 253 -10.81 9.19 29.75
CA THR A 253 -9.60 9.35 30.56
C THR A 253 -9.81 8.97 32.02
N ASP A 254 -11.07 8.92 32.48
CA ASP A 254 -11.40 8.42 33.81
C ASP A 254 -11.83 6.94 33.72
N PRO A 255 -11.02 5.99 34.26
CA PRO A 255 -11.27 4.56 34.18
C PRO A 255 -12.49 4.10 34.98
N ALA A 256 -13.05 4.94 35.86
CA ALA A 256 -14.28 4.61 36.57
C ALA A 256 -15.51 4.65 35.63
N TYR A 257 -15.48 5.52 34.61
CA TYR A 257 -16.65 5.80 33.77
C TYR A 257 -16.75 4.96 32.49
N GLY A 258 -15.68 4.22 32.13
CA GLY A 258 -15.70 3.13 31.14
C GLY A 258 -16.33 3.41 29.78
N ASN A 259 -16.62 4.67 29.43
CA ASN A 259 -17.34 4.99 28.21
C ASN A 259 -16.36 4.99 27.05
N ASN A 260 -16.50 3.98 26.19
CA ASN A 260 -15.73 3.79 24.99
C ASN A 260 -16.68 3.93 23.80
N ILE A 261 -16.40 4.87 22.92
CA ILE A 261 -17.15 5.04 21.67
C ILE A 261 -16.19 4.83 20.51
N SER A 262 -16.64 4.09 19.51
CA SER A 262 -15.92 3.90 18.27
C SER A 262 -16.60 4.58 17.10
N GLY A 263 -15.80 4.97 16.10
CA GLY A 263 -16.26 5.28 14.76
C GLY A 263 -15.60 4.31 13.78
N ASP A 264 -16.32 3.96 12.72
CA ASP A 264 -15.85 3.01 11.71
C ASP A 264 -15.76 3.66 10.32
N ALA A 265 -14.74 3.27 9.57
CA ALA A 265 -14.53 3.63 8.16
C ALA A 265 -14.28 2.36 7.35
N THR A 266 -15.17 2.08 6.41
CA THR A 266 -15.07 0.92 5.53
C THR A 266 -14.29 1.26 4.26
N PHE A 267 -13.36 0.40 3.90
CA PHE A 267 -12.60 0.44 2.65
C PHE A 267 -12.99 -0.74 1.78
N ASP A 268 -13.02 -0.51 0.48
CA ASP A 268 -13.12 -1.54 -0.56
C ASP A 268 -11.91 -1.33 -1.49
N ILE A 269 -10.83 -2.08 -1.21
CA ILE A 269 -9.55 -1.93 -1.90
C ILE A 269 -9.59 -2.80 -3.15
N SER A 270 -9.35 -2.19 -4.30
CA SER A 270 -9.29 -2.88 -5.58
C SER A 270 -7.86 -3.31 -5.93
N PRO A 271 -7.66 -4.43 -6.65
CA PRO A 271 -6.34 -4.78 -7.16
C PRO A 271 -5.92 -3.83 -8.28
N VAL A 272 -4.60 -3.75 -8.52
CA VAL A 272 -4.04 -3.02 -9.65
C VAL A 272 -3.82 -4.00 -10.80
N VAL A 273 -4.72 -3.94 -11.80
CA VAL A 273 -4.70 -4.80 -12.99
C VAL A 273 -4.65 -3.98 -14.28
N PRO A 274 -4.11 -4.51 -15.38
CA PRO A 274 -4.01 -3.76 -16.63
C PRO A 274 -5.41 -3.53 -17.24
N SER A 275 -5.69 -2.30 -17.67
CA SER A 275 -6.98 -1.88 -18.24
C SER A 275 -6.95 -1.76 -19.77
N SER A 276 -5.80 -1.37 -20.34
CA SER A 276 -5.61 -1.31 -21.79
C SER A 276 -4.14 -1.38 -22.21
N ILE A 277 -3.91 -1.75 -23.47
CA ILE A 277 -2.58 -1.77 -24.09
C ILE A 277 -2.63 -1.13 -25.47
N VAL A 278 -1.65 -0.29 -25.76
CA VAL A 278 -1.46 0.36 -27.06
C VAL A 278 -0.06 0.06 -27.55
N VAL A 279 0.05 -0.51 -28.75
CA VAL A 279 1.32 -0.90 -29.37
C VAL A 279 1.66 0.02 -30.53
N SER A 280 2.93 0.36 -30.69
CA SER A 280 3.44 1.11 -31.83
C SER A 280 3.19 0.36 -33.14
N SER A 281 2.91 1.08 -34.22
CA SER A 281 2.76 0.48 -35.55
C SER A 281 4.10 0.09 -36.17
N PHE A 282 4.11 -0.94 -37.02
CA PHE A 282 5.22 -1.19 -37.94
C PHE A 282 5.44 -0.02 -38.89
N PRO A 283 6.66 0.15 -39.45
CA PRO A 283 6.88 1.00 -40.62
C PRO A 283 5.98 0.59 -41.79
N ASP A 284 5.59 1.53 -42.66
CA ASP A 284 4.68 1.25 -43.79
C ASP A 284 5.17 0.10 -44.69
N THR A 285 6.48 0.04 -44.94
CA THR A 285 7.14 -1.02 -45.70
C THR A 285 8.20 -1.69 -44.84
N VAL A 286 8.20 -3.02 -44.82
CA VAL A 286 9.20 -3.83 -44.14
C VAL A 286 9.62 -4.97 -45.09
N PHE A 287 10.90 -5.04 -45.40
CA PHE A 287 11.49 -6.10 -46.22
C PHE A 287 12.07 -7.20 -45.33
N ALA A 288 12.31 -8.38 -45.91
CA ALA A 288 13.15 -9.38 -45.26
C ALA A 288 14.54 -8.78 -44.93
N ASP A 289 15.13 -9.22 -43.83
CA ASP A 289 16.37 -8.72 -43.20
C ASP A 289 16.26 -7.35 -42.50
N ASP A 290 15.13 -6.65 -42.59
CA ASP A 290 14.90 -5.44 -41.80
C ASP A 290 14.82 -5.76 -40.30
N THR A 291 15.32 -4.84 -39.49
CA THR A 291 15.24 -4.89 -38.03
C THR A 291 14.57 -3.63 -37.48
N GLY A 292 13.94 -3.75 -36.33
CA GLY A 292 13.32 -2.61 -35.66
C GLY A 292 12.87 -2.95 -34.25
N THR A 293 12.11 -2.05 -33.65
CA THR A 293 11.60 -2.23 -32.29
C THR A 293 10.14 -1.82 -32.25
N LEU A 294 9.31 -2.63 -31.60
CA LEU A 294 7.95 -2.27 -31.21
C LEU A 294 7.95 -1.91 -29.73
N THR A 295 7.21 -0.87 -29.39
CA THR A 295 6.97 -0.45 -28.01
C THR A 295 5.50 -0.57 -27.69
N ALA A 296 5.17 -0.88 -26.44
CA ALA A 296 3.80 -0.91 -25.96
C ALA A 296 3.66 -0.04 -24.70
N THR A 297 2.49 0.57 -24.55
CA THR A 297 2.10 1.35 -23.39
C THR A 297 0.89 0.66 -22.76
N VAL A 298 1.04 0.27 -21.49
CA VAL A 298 0.00 -0.38 -20.69
C VAL A 298 -0.57 0.67 -19.73
N THR A 299 -1.89 0.82 -19.74
CA THR A 299 -2.61 1.61 -18.74
C THR A 299 -3.27 0.66 -17.76
N TYR A 300 -3.23 0.96 -16.47
CA TYR A 300 -3.83 0.18 -15.39
C TYR A 300 -5.16 0.81 -14.94
N VAL A 301 -5.89 0.12 -14.06
CA VAL A 301 -7.19 0.61 -13.52
C VAL A 301 -7.06 1.78 -12.55
N ASP A 302 -5.88 1.99 -11.99
CA ASP A 302 -5.51 3.11 -11.10
C ASP A 302 -4.96 4.33 -11.87
N ASP A 303 -5.17 4.35 -13.19
CA ASP A 303 -4.63 5.34 -14.13
C ASP A 303 -3.08 5.38 -14.23
N HIS A 304 -2.37 4.42 -13.61
CA HIS A 304 -0.94 4.28 -13.80
C HIS A 304 -0.64 3.82 -15.23
N VAL A 305 0.44 4.34 -15.81
CA VAL A 305 0.85 4.05 -17.20
C VAL A 305 2.31 3.64 -17.23
N ILE A 306 2.58 2.45 -17.77
CA ILE A 306 3.93 1.89 -17.92
C ILE A 306 4.21 1.62 -19.39
N SER A 307 5.38 2.04 -19.87
CA SER A 307 5.87 1.75 -21.21
C SER A 307 6.90 0.63 -21.20
N THR A 308 6.93 -0.21 -22.23
CA THR A 308 7.99 -1.20 -22.43
C THR A 308 9.38 -0.59 -22.63
N SER A 309 9.45 0.72 -22.92
CA SER A 309 10.73 1.46 -22.96
C SER A 309 11.33 1.65 -21.57
N ASP A 310 10.48 1.79 -20.54
CA ASP A 310 10.91 1.98 -19.15
C ASP A 310 11.01 0.64 -18.42
N ASN A 311 10.04 -0.26 -18.66
CA ASN A 311 10.00 -1.59 -18.07
C ASN A 311 9.59 -2.65 -19.12
N PRO A 312 10.55 -3.32 -19.78
CA PRO A 312 10.27 -4.29 -20.83
C PRO A 312 9.42 -5.49 -20.39
N SER A 313 9.50 -5.90 -19.12
CA SER A 313 8.81 -7.09 -18.63
C SER A 313 7.30 -6.91 -18.44
N VAL A 314 6.78 -5.68 -18.56
CA VAL A 314 5.34 -5.39 -18.46
C VAL A 314 4.54 -5.99 -19.61
N VAL A 315 5.21 -6.37 -20.71
CA VAL A 315 4.57 -6.98 -21.89
C VAL A 315 5.33 -8.23 -22.32
N GLN A 316 4.57 -9.27 -22.64
CA GLN A 316 5.05 -10.49 -23.28
C GLN A 316 4.76 -10.42 -24.78
N TRP A 317 5.80 -10.55 -25.59
CA TRP A 317 5.72 -10.50 -27.04
C TRP A 317 5.72 -11.90 -27.64
N THR A 318 4.87 -12.12 -28.65
CA THR A 318 4.86 -13.36 -29.43
C THR A 318 4.67 -13.09 -30.91
N SER A 319 5.27 -13.93 -31.76
CA SER A 319 5.08 -13.91 -33.22
C SER A 319 4.28 -15.13 -33.64
N SER A 320 3.31 -14.94 -34.54
CA SER A 320 2.53 -16.04 -35.09
C SER A 320 3.37 -16.98 -35.97
N ASN A 321 4.50 -16.51 -36.51
CA ASN A 321 5.40 -17.32 -37.31
C ASN A 321 6.85 -16.77 -37.27
N GLU A 322 7.69 -17.42 -36.46
CA GLU A 322 9.11 -17.07 -36.32
C GLU A 322 9.96 -17.34 -37.58
N SER A 323 9.46 -18.07 -38.59
CA SER A 323 10.18 -18.18 -39.87
C SER A 323 10.00 -16.96 -40.77
N ILE A 324 9.02 -16.09 -40.47
CA ILE A 324 8.75 -14.83 -41.18
C ILE A 324 9.32 -13.65 -40.39
N LEU A 325 9.06 -13.59 -39.08
CA LEU A 325 9.55 -12.53 -38.19
C LEU A 325 9.72 -13.05 -36.77
N THR A 326 10.89 -12.82 -36.19
CA THR A 326 11.16 -13.06 -34.76
C THR A 326 11.04 -11.75 -33.98
N ILE A 327 10.56 -11.82 -32.75
CA ILE A 327 10.52 -10.70 -31.80
C ILE A 327 11.02 -11.18 -30.44
N ASP A 328 11.85 -10.39 -29.76
CA ASP A 328 12.35 -10.72 -28.42
C ASP A 328 11.52 -10.10 -27.29
N SER A 329 11.90 -10.39 -26.04
CA SER A 329 11.20 -9.87 -24.85
C SER A 329 11.27 -8.35 -24.70
N ASN A 330 12.19 -7.67 -25.41
CA ASN A 330 12.32 -6.22 -25.41
C ASN A 330 11.53 -5.57 -26.56
N GLY A 331 10.78 -6.35 -27.33
CA GLY A 331 10.05 -5.89 -28.50
C GLY A 331 10.94 -5.65 -29.73
N ALA A 332 12.21 -6.07 -29.72
CA ALA A 332 13.08 -5.96 -30.88
C ALA A 332 12.76 -7.07 -31.89
N TYR A 333 12.46 -6.69 -33.13
CA TYR A 333 12.08 -7.62 -34.18
C TYR A 333 13.13 -7.72 -35.30
N ARG A 334 13.15 -8.88 -35.95
CA ARG A 334 13.91 -9.13 -37.19
C ARG A 334 13.01 -9.84 -38.19
N ALA A 335 12.84 -9.25 -39.36
CA ALA A 335 12.18 -9.86 -40.50
C ALA A 335 13.12 -10.87 -41.17
N ILE A 336 12.64 -12.08 -41.42
CA ILE A 336 13.46 -13.21 -41.91
C ILE A 336 13.07 -13.58 -43.34
N ALA A 337 11.78 -13.61 -43.65
CA ALA A 337 11.29 -14.00 -44.96
C ALA A 337 10.01 -13.24 -45.32
N GLY A 338 9.68 -13.20 -46.61
CA GLY A 338 8.41 -12.62 -47.04
C GLY A 338 7.21 -13.46 -46.61
N GLY A 339 6.12 -12.79 -46.23
CA GLY A 339 4.88 -13.42 -45.80
C GLY A 339 4.12 -12.58 -44.78
N ASP A 340 2.92 -13.04 -44.41
CA ASP A 340 2.09 -12.38 -43.39
C ASP A 340 2.43 -12.90 -42.00
N VAL A 341 2.59 -12.00 -41.04
CA VAL A 341 2.84 -12.31 -39.64
C VAL A 341 1.96 -11.44 -38.74
N THR A 342 1.55 -12.01 -37.61
CA THR A 342 0.86 -11.29 -36.53
C THR A 342 1.77 -11.28 -35.32
N VAL A 343 2.03 -10.11 -34.76
CA VAL A 343 2.71 -9.94 -33.47
C VAL A 343 1.67 -9.65 -32.41
N THR A 344 1.75 -10.33 -31.27
CA THR A 344 0.87 -10.12 -30.12
C THR A 344 1.69 -9.57 -28.96
N ALA A 345 1.20 -8.49 -28.38
CA ALA A 345 1.65 -7.93 -27.11
C ALA A 345 0.62 -8.28 -26.03
N LEU A 346 1.04 -8.94 -24.95
CA LEU A 346 0.18 -9.35 -23.83
C LEU A 346 0.70 -8.72 -22.54
N ALA A 347 -0.14 -7.96 -21.84
CA ALA A 347 0.10 -7.50 -20.47
C ALA A 347 -0.80 -8.29 -19.51
N VAL A 348 -0.22 -8.77 -18.42
CA VAL A 348 -0.91 -9.54 -17.37
C VAL A 348 -0.79 -8.80 -16.04
N SER A 349 -1.68 -9.10 -15.10
CA SER A 349 -1.55 -8.65 -13.70
C SER A 349 -0.16 -8.99 -13.14
N GLU A 350 0.43 -8.06 -12.38
CA GLU A 350 1.69 -8.33 -11.64
C GLU A 350 1.47 -9.29 -10.47
N ASP A 351 0.25 -9.35 -9.96
CA ASP A 351 -0.14 -10.27 -8.91
C ASP A 351 -0.81 -11.49 -9.54
N GLU A 352 -0.15 -12.65 -9.40
CA GLU A 352 -0.57 -13.95 -9.96
C GLU A 352 -1.91 -14.44 -9.42
N THR A 353 -2.46 -13.80 -8.38
CA THR A 353 -3.79 -14.09 -7.86
C THR A 353 -4.92 -13.63 -8.80
N TYR A 354 -4.62 -12.67 -9.69
CA TYR A 354 -5.59 -12.10 -10.63
C TYR A 354 -5.24 -12.52 -12.07
N ASP A 355 -6.21 -13.11 -12.76
CA ASP A 355 -6.07 -13.58 -14.15
C ASP A 355 -6.30 -12.48 -15.20
N ASP A 356 -6.48 -11.23 -14.77
CA ASP A 356 -6.72 -10.08 -15.64
C ASP A 356 -5.56 -9.85 -16.60
N SER A 357 -5.89 -9.71 -17.88
CA SER A 357 -4.92 -9.46 -18.94
C SER A 357 -5.54 -8.68 -20.08
N VAL A 358 -4.69 -7.91 -20.75
CA VAL A 358 -5.03 -7.17 -21.96
C VAL A 358 -4.01 -7.48 -23.02
N PHE A 359 -4.47 -7.60 -24.26
CA PHE A 359 -3.58 -7.87 -25.38
C PHE A 359 -3.95 -7.02 -26.58
N GLN A 360 -2.97 -6.81 -27.45
CA GLN A 360 -3.17 -6.21 -28.76
C GLN A 360 -2.37 -6.99 -29.80
N THR A 361 -2.99 -7.19 -30.97
CA THR A 361 -2.36 -7.85 -32.11
C THR A 361 -2.13 -6.85 -33.23
N ILE A 362 -0.97 -6.95 -33.89
CA ILE A 362 -0.64 -6.18 -35.08
C ILE A 362 -0.27 -7.14 -36.20
N THR A 363 -0.92 -7.00 -37.34
CA THR A 363 -0.64 -7.77 -38.55
C THR A 363 0.30 -6.98 -39.48
N LYS A 364 1.25 -7.68 -40.10
CA LYS A 364 2.16 -7.10 -41.07
C LYS A 364 2.51 -8.09 -42.17
N THR A 365 2.49 -7.62 -43.40
CA THR A 365 3.05 -8.33 -44.56
C THR A 365 4.51 -7.92 -44.73
N ILE A 366 5.42 -8.88 -44.57
CA ILE A 366 6.84 -8.72 -44.86
C ILE A 366 7.05 -8.96 -46.35
N ILE A 367 7.76 -8.04 -47.01
CA ILE A 367 8.05 -8.12 -48.43
C ILE A 367 9.34 -8.91 -48.63
N ALA A 368 9.28 -10.00 -49.40
CA ALA A 368 10.49 -10.73 -49.78
C ALA A 368 11.42 -9.82 -50.59
N VAL A 369 12.72 -9.86 -50.26
CA VAL A 369 13.75 -9.20 -51.06
C VAL A 369 13.98 -10.06 -52.31
N VAL A 370 13.74 -9.48 -53.48
CA VAL A 370 13.90 -10.18 -54.76
C VAL A 370 14.66 -9.31 -55.77
N PRO A 371 15.49 -9.90 -56.65
CA PRO A 371 16.17 -9.17 -57.69
C PRO A 371 15.15 -8.64 -58.71
N THR A 372 15.38 -7.42 -59.20
CA THR A 372 14.50 -6.72 -60.16
C THR A 372 15.21 -6.34 -61.46
N ALA A 373 16.52 -6.08 -61.42
CA ALA A 373 17.30 -5.75 -62.61
C ALA A 373 18.75 -6.22 -62.47
N VAL A 374 19.39 -6.49 -63.61
CA VAL A 374 20.84 -6.72 -63.71
C VAL A 374 21.42 -5.66 -64.65
N SER A 375 22.50 -5.03 -64.23
CA SER A 375 23.29 -4.10 -65.05
C SER A 375 24.71 -4.62 -65.19
N ILE A 376 25.31 -4.44 -66.37
CA ILE A 376 26.73 -4.72 -66.60
C ILE A 376 27.42 -3.40 -66.88
N THR A 377 28.54 -3.17 -66.19
CA THR A 377 29.48 -2.11 -66.57
C THR A 377 30.30 -2.65 -67.73
N THR A 378 29.88 -2.31 -68.94
CA THR A 378 30.48 -2.81 -70.18
C THR A 378 32.00 -2.65 -70.22
N PRO A 379 32.77 -3.68 -70.61
CA PRO A 379 34.11 -3.44 -71.15
C PRO A 379 33.98 -2.57 -72.42
N VAL A 380 35.07 -1.91 -72.80
CA VAL A 380 35.15 -1.05 -73.99
C VAL A 380 34.49 -1.73 -75.21
N LEU A 381 33.79 -0.96 -76.06
CA LEU A 381 33.05 -1.47 -77.24
C LEU A 381 33.93 -2.31 -78.21
N GLU A 382 35.25 -2.10 -78.18
CA GLU A 382 36.24 -2.84 -78.95
C GLU A 382 37.39 -3.28 -78.04
N LEU A 383 37.78 -4.55 -78.15
CA LEU A 383 38.95 -5.16 -77.52
C LEU A 383 39.92 -5.65 -78.60
N ALA A 384 41.21 -5.67 -78.31
CA ALA A 384 42.21 -6.36 -79.14
C ALA A 384 42.44 -7.79 -78.64
N VAL A 385 42.83 -8.69 -79.54
CA VAL A 385 43.30 -10.04 -79.14
C VAL A 385 44.45 -9.92 -78.14
N GLY A 386 44.33 -10.56 -76.97
CA GLY A 386 45.28 -10.48 -75.87
C GLY A 386 44.90 -9.50 -74.75
N ASP A 387 43.88 -8.67 -74.96
CA ASP A 387 43.39 -7.78 -73.91
C ASP A 387 42.81 -8.60 -72.75
N THR A 388 43.20 -8.21 -71.54
CA THR A 388 42.67 -8.77 -70.29
C THR A 388 42.14 -7.64 -69.43
N GLY A 389 41.12 -7.93 -68.65
CA GLY A 389 40.51 -6.93 -67.78
C GLY A 389 39.51 -7.55 -66.84
N ARG A 390 38.74 -6.68 -66.19
CA ARG A 390 37.63 -7.09 -65.33
C ARG A 390 36.40 -6.29 -65.70
N THR A 391 35.28 -6.98 -65.88
CA THR A 391 33.95 -6.38 -65.98
C THR A 391 33.22 -6.61 -64.66
N THR A 392 32.28 -5.72 -64.34
CA THR A 392 31.47 -5.83 -63.13
C THR A 392 29.99 -5.78 -63.49
N ALA A 393 29.18 -6.52 -62.74
CA ALA A 393 27.74 -6.46 -62.83
C ALA A 393 27.16 -6.03 -61.49
N SER A 394 25.98 -5.41 -61.51
CA SER A 394 25.22 -5.11 -60.31
C SER A 394 23.80 -5.61 -60.44
N VAL A 395 23.32 -6.30 -59.41
CA VAL A 395 21.94 -6.76 -59.27
C VAL A 395 21.20 -5.78 -58.36
N THR A 396 20.13 -5.18 -58.87
CA THR A 396 19.26 -4.26 -58.12
C THR A 396 18.05 -5.01 -57.59
N TYR A 397 17.75 -4.84 -56.31
CA TYR A 397 16.64 -5.50 -55.61
C TYR A 397 15.45 -4.56 -55.45
N ASN A 398 14.27 -5.13 -55.16
CA ASN A 398 13.02 -4.38 -54.97
C ASN A 398 13.03 -3.43 -53.75
N ASN A 399 13.95 -3.62 -52.81
CA ASN A 399 14.20 -2.70 -51.70
C ASN A 399 15.13 -1.52 -52.08
N GLY A 400 15.54 -1.42 -53.34
CA GLY A 400 16.42 -0.37 -53.84
C GLY A 400 17.91 -0.59 -53.59
N ILE A 401 18.29 -1.66 -52.87
CA ILE A 401 19.69 -2.05 -52.69
C ILE A 401 20.23 -2.61 -54.00
N ALA A 402 21.45 -2.21 -54.35
CA ALA A 402 22.20 -2.78 -55.47
C ALA A 402 23.44 -3.48 -54.93
N VAL A 403 23.58 -4.77 -55.26
CA VAL A 403 24.74 -5.58 -54.87
C VAL A 403 25.65 -5.73 -56.07
N SER A 404 26.93 -5.42 -55.90
CA SER A 404 27.93 -5.51 -56.95
C SER A 404 28.61 -6.88 -56.94
N SER A 405 28.87 -7.42 -58.13
CA SER A 405 29.70 -8.62 -58.32
C SER A 405 31.16 -8.42 -57.85
N THR A 406 31.55 -7.18 -57.56
CA THR A 406 32.86 -6.89 -56.94
C THR A 406 32.88 -7.26 -55.47
N ASP A 407 31.82 -6.92 -54.75
CA ASP A 407 31.70 -7.12 -53.30
C ASP A 407 31.20 -8.54 -52.98
N ASN A 408 30.30 -9.05 -53.83
CA ASN A 408 29.79 -10.41 -53.73
C ASN A 408 29.77 -11.09 -55.11
N PRO A 409 30.83 -11.83 -55.48
CA PRO A 409 30.93 -12.48 -56.79
C PRO A 409 29.80 -13.49 -57.08
N SER A 410 29.18 -14.08 -56.05
CA SER A 410 28.11 -15.07 -56.23
C SER A 410 26.74 -14.47 -56.56
N VAL A 411 26.61 -13.15 -56.61
CA VAL A 411 25.35 -12.46 -56.94
C VAL A 411 24.96 -12.61 -58.42
N VAL A 412 25.94 -12.92 -59.29
CA VAL A 412 25.73 -13.17 -60.72
C VAL A 412 26.47 -14.41 -61.19
N ASN A 413 25.94 -15.03 -62.23
CA ASN A 413 26.58 -16.06 -63.03
C ASN A 413 26.99 -15.46 -64.39
N TRP A 414 28.28 -15.55 -64.70
CA TRP A 414 28.83 -15.06 -65.98
C TRP A 414 28.84 -16.15 -67.05
N SER A 415 28.55 -15.76 -68.28
CA SER A 415 28.72 -16.61 -69.46
C SER A 415 29.24 -15.80 -70.66
N SER A 416 29.92 -16.48 -71.58
CA SER A 416 30.36 -15.92 -72.86
C SER A 416 29.59 -16.59 -74.00
N SER A 417 29.15 -15.81 -74.98
CA SER A 417 28.49 -16.32 -76.18
C SER A 417 29.41 -17.22 -77.03
N ASP A 418 30.73 -16.99 -76.97
CA ASP A 418 31.74 -17.84 -77.60
C ASP A 418 33.03 -17.83 -76.77
N SER A 419 33.20 -18.88 -75.96
CA SER A 419 34.36 -19.05 -75.07
C SER A 419 35.68 -19.29 -75.81
N THR A 420 35.65 -19.60 -77.11
CA THR A 420 36.86 -19.71 -77.94
C THR A 420 37.37 -18.34 -78.40
N LYS A 421 36.51 -17.31 -78.33
CA LYS A 421 36.82 -15.93 -78.74
C LYS A 421 37.10 -15.03 -77.57
N ALA A 422 36.31 -15.12 -76.50
CA ALA A 422 36.61 -14.49 -75.23
C ALA A 422 36.13 -15.34 -74.06
N SER A 423 36.98 -15.48 -73.05
CA SER A 423 36.64 -16.15 -71.80
C SER A 423 36.35 -15.14 -70.70
N ILE A 424 35.49 -15.52 -69.75
CA ILE A 424 35.19 -14.78 -68.53
C ILE A 424 35.08 -15.77 -67.37
N ASP A 425 35.63 -15.43 -66.21
CA ASP A 425 35.54 -16.24 -65.00
C ASP A 425 34.39 -15.80 -64.07
N ALA A 426 34.17 -16.56 -62.99
CA ALA A 426 33.12 -16.26 -62.01
C ALA A 426 33.30 -14.92 -61.27
N ASN A 427 34.51 -14.35 -61.28
CA ASN A 427 34.82 -13.07 -60.64
C ASN A 427 34.76 -11.88 -61.62
N GLY A 428 34.38 -12.14 -62.88
CA GLY A 428 34.27 -11.14 -63.94
C GLY A 428 35.59 -10.80 -64.64
N TYR A 429 36.67 -11.56 -64.41
CA TYR A 429 37.91 -11.38 -65.16
C TYR A 429 37.79 -12.00 -66.55
N TYR A 430 38.13 -11.23 -67.57
CA TYR A 430 38.00 -11.64 -68.96
C TYR A 430 39.34 -11.64 -69.72
N SER A 431 39.39 -12.43 -70.79
CA SER A 431 40.51 -12.48 -71.73
C SER A 431 39.99 -12.60 -73.17
N ALA A 432 40.46 -11.71 -74.06
CA ALA A 432 40.17 -11.75 -75.49
C ALA A 432 41.14 -12.69 -76.20
N LEU A 433 40.64 -13.81 -76.72
CA LEU A 433 41.45 -14.93 -77.23
C LEU A 433 41.63 -14.93 -78.75
N ALA A 434 40.61 -14.51 -79.50
CA ALA A 434 40.66 -14.51 -80.97
C ALA A 434 39.70 -13.49 -81.58
N LYS A 435 40.04 -13.01 -82.78
CA LYS A 435 39.23 -12.08 -83.56
C LYS A 435 37.79 -12.58 -83.71
N SER A 436 36.85 -11.68 -83.45
CA SER A 436 35.42 -11.88 -83.64
C SER A 436 34.74 -10.54 -83.90
N ASP A 437 33.78 -10.50 -84.82
CA ASP A 437 32.99 -9.30 -85.05
C ASP A 437 32.00 -9.03 -83.91
N GLU A 438 31.61 -10.08 -83.19
CA GLU A 438 30.65 -10.01 -82.09
C GLU A 438 30.94 -11.08 -81.04
N VAL A 439 31.10 -10.68 -79.77
CA VAL A 439 31.07 -11.56 -78.60
C VAL A 439 30.27 -10.84 -77.50
N THR A 440 29.45 -11.59 -76.76
CA THR A 440 28.65 -11.05 -75.67
C THR A 440 28.99 -11.74 -74.36
N PHE A 441 29.33 -10.95 -73.34
CA PHE A 441 29.33 -11.43 -71.96
C PHE A 441 27.95 -11.20 -71.34
N THR A 442 27.38 -12.26 -70.77
CA THR A 442 26.08 -12.21 -70.10
C THR A 442 26.28 -12.39 -68.61
N ALA A 443 25.71 -11.50 -67.81
CA ALA A 443 25.58 -11.64 -66.37
C ALA A 443 24.12 -11.98 -66.07
N THR A 444 23.90 -13.08 -65.36
CA THR A 444 22.57 -13.53 -64.95
C THR A 444 22.50 -13.53 -63.44
N SER A 445 21.44 -13.00 -62.82
CA SER A 445 21.27 -13.06 -61.36
C SER A 445 21.31 -14.51 -60.89
N SER A 446 22.03 -14.79 -59.81
CA SER A 446 22.11 -16.14 -59.22
C SER A 446 20.81 -16.56 -58.54
N GLU A 447 20.00 -15.60 -58.11
CA GLU A 447 18.71 -15.81 -57.45
C GLU A 447 17.53 -15.86 -58.44
N ASN A 448 17.70 -15.28 -59.63
CA ASN A 448 16.67 -15.31 -60.67
C ASN A 448 17.28 -15.44 -62.07
N ALA A 449 17.24 -16.66 -62.61
CA ALA A 449 17.81 -16.99 -63.92
C ALA A 449 17.16 -16.25 -65.11
N THR A 450 15.98 -15.65 -64.96
CA THR A 450 15.35 -14.86 -66.04
C THR A 450 15.84 -13.42 -66.09
N LEU A 451 16.53 -12.95 -65.05
CA LEU A 451 17.09 -11.61 -64.99
C LEU A 451 18.56 -11.67 -65.42
N SER A 452 18.82 -11.22 -66.64
CA SER A 452 20.16 -11.12 -67.19
C SER A 452 20.35 -9.85 -67.98
N ASN A 453 21.61 -9.48 -68.20
CA ASN A 453 22.00 -8.40 -69.09
C ASN A 453 23.22 -8.84 -69.90
N GLY A 454 23.38 -8.28 -71.10
CA GLY A 454 24.42 -8.63 -72.05
C GLY A 454 25.27 -7.41 -72.41
N ALA A 455 26.58 -7.60 -72.40
CA ALA A 455 27.56 -6.64 -72.89
C ALA A 455 28.20 -7.18 -74.16
N THR A 456 27.83 -6.61 -75.31
CA THR A 456 28.34 -7.00 -76.62
C THR A 456 29.49 -6.10 -77.04
N PHE A 457 30.58 -6.70 -77.52
CA PHE A 457 31.79 -6.02 -77.96
C PHE A 457 32.42 -6.75 -79.16
N LYS A 458 33.28 -6.03 -79.88
CA LYS A 458 34.06 -6.57 -80.99
C LYS A 458 35.48 -6.90 -80.55
N ILE A 459 36.07 -7.95 -81.11
CA ILE A 459 37.49 -8.29 -80.90
C ILE A 459 38.24 -8.11 -82.22
N THR A 460 39.08 -7.08 -82.29
CA THR A 460 39.93 -6.80 -83.45
C THR A 460 41.27 -7.52 -83.36
N ASP A 461 41.95 -7.63 -84.51
CA ASP A 461 43.33 -8.12 -84.54
C ASP A 461 44.23 -7.30 -83.61
N PHE A 462 45.26 -7.94 -83.08
CA PHE A 462 46.28 -7.26 -82.28
C PHE A 462 46.99 -6.20 -83.14
N ASP A 463 46.85 -4.94 -82.77
CA ASP A 463 47.49 -3.82 -83.47
C ASP A 463 48.97 -3.70 -83.06
N TYR A 464 49.83 -4.39 -83.80
CA TYR A 464 51.28 -4.37 -83.62
C TYR A 464 51.92 -3.00 -83.83
N THR A 465 51.19 -1.99 -84.32
CA THR A 465 51.71 -0.63 -84.53
C THR A 465 51.54 0.29 -83.31
N LYS A 466 50.71 -0.10 -82.32
CA LYS A 466 50.41 0.70 -81.13
C LYS A 466 51.11 0.25 -79.85
N THR A 467 51.85 -0.86 -79.89
CA THR A 467 52.47 -1.47 -78.71
C THR A 467 53.99 -1.46 -78.84
N LYS A 468 54.69 -0.78 -77.91
CA LYS A 468 56.16 -0.84 -77.81
C LYS A 468 56.54 -2.22 -77.26
N LEU A 469 57.03 -3.10 -78.14
CA LEU A 469 57.52 -4.41 -77.75
C LEU A 469 58.82 -4.26 -76.96
N ILE A 470 58.80 -4.46 -75.64
CA ILE A 470 60.02 -4.51 -74.82
C ILE A 470 60.49 -5.97 -74.82
N THR A 471 61.41 -6.29 -75.70
CA THR A 471 62.12 -7.58 -75.63
C THR A 471 63.13 -7.53 -74.48
N PRO A 472 63.24 -8.58 -73.64
CA PRO A 472 64.47 -8.80 -72.88
C PRO A 472 65.63 -8.81 -73.85
N SER A 473 66.78 -8.26 -73.44
CA SER A 473 67.99 -8.22 -74.25
C SER A 473 68.23 -9.59 -74.91
N ASN A 474 68.21 -9.63 -76.26
CA ASN A 474 68.53 -10.76 -77.14
C ASN A 474 67.38 -11.63 -77.71
N LEU A 475 66.14 -11.15 -77.85
CA LEU A 475 65.11 -11.88 -78.62
C LEU A 475 65.02 -11.42 -80.09
N TRP A 476 65.05 -12.35 -81.03
CA TRP A 476 64.92 -12.10 -82.48
C TRP A 476 63.51 -12.50 -82.92
N LEU A 477 62.78 -11.60 -83.58
CA LEU A 477 61.49 -11.92 -84.20
C LEU A 477 61.70 -12.30 -85.66
N ILE A 478 61.21 -13.48 -86.02
CA ILE A 478 61.20 -13.99 -87.39
C ILE A 478 59.78 -13.84 -87.92
N THR A 479 59.61 -13.08 -89.00
CA THR A 479 58.32 -13.00 -89.70
C THR A 479 58.05 -14.28 -90.49
N PRO A 480 56.80 -14.59 -90.91
CA PRO A 480 56.50 -15.76 -91.74
C PRO A 480 57.27 -15.82 -93.07
N ALA A 481 57.82 -14.68 -93.53
CA ALA A 481 58.68 -14.57 -94.71
C ALA A 481 60.18 -14.79 -94.43
N ASN A 482 60.54 -15.16 -93.19
CA ASN A 482 61.93 -15.42 -92.75
C ASN A 482 62.87 -14.21 -92.82
N GLU A 483 62.33 -12.99 -92.84
CA GLU A 483 63.10 -11.75 -92.75
C GLU A 483 63.21 -11.31 -91.28
N GLY A 484 64.45 -11.11 -90.82
CA GLY A 484 64.74 -10.66 -89.45
C GLY A 484 64.64 -9.14 -89.34
N ILE A 485 63.82 -8.66 -88.38
CA ILE A 485 63.74 -7.24 -88.05
C ILE A 485 64.62 -6.97 -86.82
N ALA A 486 65.67 -6.17 -87.00
CA ALA A 486 66.46 -5.65 -85.89
C ALA A 486 65.74 -4.44 -85.27
N VAL A 487 65.28 -4.57 -84.02
CA VAL A 487 64.75 -3.43 -83.24
C VAL A 487 65.92 -2.77 -82.51
N PRO A 488 66.24 -1.49 -82.73
CA PRO A 488 67.27 -0.80 -81.98
C PRO A 488 66.85 -0.67 -80.51
N LEU A 489 67.76 -0.96 -79.58
CA LEU A 489 67.59 -0.57 -78.19
C LEU A 489 67.59 0.96 -78.10
N GLU A 490 66.45 1.56 -77.80
CA GLU A 490 66.42 2.88 -77.17
C GLU A 490 66.21 2.72 -75.67
N THR A 491 67.28 2.99 -74.93
CA THR A 491 67.27 3.12 -73.47
C THR A 491 66.48 4.36 -73.06
N LYS A 492 65.32 4.16 -72.47
CA LYS A 492 64.82 4.93 -71.32
C LYS A 492 63.65 4.25 -70.65
#